data_AF-A0A9C6X756-F1
#
_entry.id   AF-A0A9C6X756-F1
#
_cell.length_a   1.000
_cell.length_b   1.000
_cell.length_c   1.000
_cell.angle_alpha   90.00
_cell.angle_beta   90.00
_cell.angle_gamma   90.00
#
_symmetry.space_group_name_H-M   'P 1'
#
loop_
_entity.id
_entity.type
_entity.pdbx_description
1 polymer ?
#
loop_
_entity_poly.entity_id
_entity_poly.type
_entity_poly.pdbx_seq_one_letter_code
_entity_poly.pdbx_strand_id
1 'polypeptide(L)'
;MAAVTDALFVTANVGSIFEDPTSMLKIWCDEFLNTISRISPKVIALHCQEVGGKNYERSMQHVSEFVKLLMSSEELQPFNKVRIFLDEDYSSAEHFTALGNFYFIHESIPDEHVQIFNFQENKFECVLGKEVFSENIEDVPTKEKSKFPQEIFPECKWSRKGFMRTRWNLNGTTFDLVNIHLFHDASNFVAMESFPSVYCKNRQRALDHTLKRFHTDQYGSVPFFVFGDFNFRTDTQGVVKKLSEGLNAVKVQSSKSTDHTKLQYRDESSQQVVLTLGKKEFSHLDHQKLFVGGDSEWLREFDRELDSFDDQLFEFTINFPPSYPYVEDSERGEFYMQTRCPSWCDRVFLSSSARSLVDSATEDSPLEYGLIGLNACMGDHKPVFLDFKMKYGFSSLSSSEQL
;
A
#
# COMPACT_ATOMS: atom_id res chain seq x y z
N MET A 1 -30.02 1.43 14.76
CA MET A 1 -28.74 1.56 14.03
C MET A 1 -28.52 0.29 13.24
N ALA A 2 -27.97 0.37 12.04
CA ALA A 2 -27.53 -0.83 11.31
C ALA A 2 -26.43 -1.53 12.13
N ALA A 3 -26.36 -2.86 12.09
CA ALA A 3 -25.27 -3.59 12.71
C ALA A 3 -23.99 -3.40 11.88
N VAL A 4 -22.87 -3.14 12.58
CA VAL A 4 -21.58 -2.79 11.98
C VAL A 4 -20.43 -3.50 12.69
N THR A 5 -19.30 -3.62 11.99
CA THR A 5 -18.03 -4.13 12.51
C THR A 5 -16.96 -3.06 12.35
N ASP A 6 -16.25 -2.73 13.42
CA ASP A 6 -15.08 -1.84 13.36
C ASP A 6 -13.93 -2.56 12.63
N ALA A 7 -13.47 -1.98 11.52
CA ALA A 7 -12.50 -2.56 10.61
C ALA A 7 -11.33 -1.61 10.37
N LEU A 8 -10.11 -2.15 10.40
CA LEU A 8 -8.87 -1.44 10.14
C LEU A 8 -8.14 -2.09 8.97
N PHE A 9 -8.09 -1.40 7.83
CA PHE A 9 -7.34 -1.86 6.65
C PHE A 9 -6.06 -1.05 6.53
N VAL A 10 -4.92 -1.74 6.44
CA VAL A 10 -3.58 -1.14 6.46
C VAL A 10 -2.79 -1.66 5.26
N THR A 11 -2.15 -0.76 4.52
CA THR A 11 -1.12 -1.13 3.54
C THR A 11 0.25 -0.64 4.01
N ALA A 12 1.28 -1.45 3.80
CA ALA A 12 2.65 -1.10 4.16
C ALA A 12 3.67 -1.75 3.21
N ASN A 13 4.46 -0.93 2.52
CA ASN A 13 5.72 -1.42 1.96
C ASN A 13 6.72 -1.60 3.12
N VAL A 14 7.05 -2.85 3.41
CA VAL A 14 7.89 -3.26 4.56
C VAL A 14 9.31 -3.59 4.14
N GLY A 15 9.75 -3.15 2.95
CA GLY A 15 11.07 -3.50 2.42
C GLY A 15 12.23 -3.13 3.34
N SER A 16 12.18 -1.93 3.93
CA SER A 16 13.23 -1.37 4.78
C SER A 16 13.38 -2.07 6.13
N ILE A 17 12.27 -2.52 6.73
CA ILE A 17 12.29 -3.03 8.12
C ILE A 17 13.08 -4.34 8.24
N PHE A 18 13.19 -5.09 7.14
CA PHE A 18 13.98 -6.32 7.10
C PHE A 18 15.48 -6.08 6.84
N GLU A 19 15.89 -4.86 6.48
CA GLU A 19 17.30 -4.49 6.33
C GLU A 19 17.93 -4.04 7.66
N ASP A 20 17.12 -3.52 8.57
CA ASP A 20 17.50 -3.21 9.96
C ASP A 20 16.47 -3.79 10.95
N PRO A 21 16.51 -5.10 11.20
CA PRO A 21 15.57 -5.76 12.09
C PRO A 21 15.77 -5.40 13.57
N THR A 22 16.93 -4.83 13.96
CA THR A 22 17.22 -4.56 15.38
C THR A 22 16.54 -3.27 15.84
N SER A 23 16.47 -2.27 14.96
CA SER A 23 15.88 -0.97 15.27
C SER A 23 14.54 -0.78 14.57
N MET A 24 14.54 -0.79 13.23
CA MET A 24 13.41 -0.34 12.43
C MET A 24 12.21 -1.28 12.50
N LEU A 25 12.44 -2.60 12.46
CA LEU A 25 11.37 -3.60 12.66
C LEU A 25 10.68 -3.42 14.01
N LYS A 26 11.44 -3.17 15.08
CA LYS A 26 10.88 -2.96 16.41
C LYS A 26 10.04 -1.67 16.45
N ILE A 27 10.59 -0.56 15.95
CA ILE A 27 9.87 0.73 15.87
C ILE A 27 8.56 0.56 15.09
N TRP A 28 8.62 -0.13 13.94
CA TRP A 28 7.46 -0.40 13.10
C TRP A 28 6.38 -1.18 13.85
N CYS A 29 6.76 -2.28 14.51
CA CYS A 29 5.83 -3.09 15.29
C CYS A 29 5.21 -2.30 16.44
N ASP A 30 6.01 -1.52 17.18
CA ASP A 30 5.52 -0.72 18.31
C ASP A 30 4.48 0.31 17.83
N GLU A 31 4.74 1.04 16.75
CA GLU A 31 3.79 2.03 16.19
C GLU A 31 2.51 1.39 15.64
N PHE A 32 2.63 0.23 14.98
CA PHE A 32 1.49 -0.52 14.49
C PHE A 32 0.60 -1.04 15.64
N LEU A 33 1.20 -1.63 16.67
CA LEU A 33 0.48 -2.14 17.85
C LEU A 33 -0.14 -1.02 18.68
N ASN A 34 0.56 0.11 18.84
CA ASN A 34 -0.01 1.32 19.46
C ASN A 34 -1.24 1.82 18.70
N THR A 35 -1.21 1.75 17.36
CA THR A 35 -2.36 2.11 16.52
C THR A 35 -3.53 1.16 16.74
N ILE A 36 -3.28 -0.16 16.81
CA ILE A 36 -4.31 -1.16 17.14
C ILE A 36 -4.91 -0.89 18.52
N SER A 37 -4.09 -0.60 19.52
CA SER A 37 -4.55 -0.25 20.87
C SER A 37 -5.45 0.98 20.90
N ARG A 38 -5.10 2.02 20.11
CA ARG A 38 -5.87 3.26 20.00
C ARG A 38 -7.22 3.06 19.31
N ILE A 39 -7.21 2.35 18.18
CA ILE A 39 -8.39 2.17 17.32
C ILE A 39 -9.33 1.08 17.88
N SER A 40 -8.77 0.06 18.52
CA SER A 40 -9.50 -1.13 19.03
C SER A 40 -10.38 -1.84 17.97
N PRO A 41 -9.86 -2.12 16.77
CA PRO A 41 -10.66 -2.70 15.69
C PRO A 41 -11.09 -4.13 16.02
N LYS A 42 -12.15 -4.61 15.36
CA LYS A 42 -12.59 -6.02 15.44
C LYS A 42 -12.08 -6.87 14.28
N VAL A 43 -11.71 -6.22 13.18
CA VAL A 43 -11.09 -6.86 12.02
C VAL A 43 -9.91 -6.02 11.58
N ILE A 44 -8.77 -6.67 11.36
CA ILE A 44 -7.57 -6.06 10.82
C ILE A 44 -7.20 -6.78 9.54
N ALA A 45 -7.00 -6.02 8.46
CA ALA A 45 -6.35 -6.51 7.25
C ALA A 45 -5.09 -5.69 6.99
N LEU A 46 -3.92 -6.31 7.17
CA LEU A 46 -2.63 -5.71 6.89
C LEU A 46 -2.05 -6.33 5.61
N HIS A 47 -1.89 -5.50 4.59
CA HIS A 47 -1.31 -5.85 3.30
C HIS A 47 0.10 -5.30 3.21
N CYS A 48 1.06 -6.21 3.12
CA CYS A 48 2.48 -5.92 3.07
C CYS A 48 3.01 -6.09 1.64
N GLN A 49 3.88 -5.17 1.22
CA GLN A 49 4.67 -5.28 0.00
C GLN A 49 6.16 -5.35 0.35
N GLU A 50 6.96 -5.96 -0.52
CA GLU A 50 8.41 -6.17 -0.28
C GLU A 50 8.70 -7.00 0.97
N VAL A 51 7.87 -8.03 1.23
CA VAL A 51 8.15 -9.04 2.25
C VAL A 51 9.52 -9.67 1.98
N GLY A 52 10.33 -9.72 3.03
CA GLY A 52 11.72 -10.18 2.96
C GLY A 52 12.71 -9.11 2.53
N GLY A 53 12.30 -7.90 2.19
CA GLY A 53 13.18 -6.77 1.95
C GLY A 53 13.62 -6.55 0.50
N LYS A 54 14.37 -5.46 0.28
CA LYS A 54 14.96 -5.12 -1.02
C LYS A 54 16.06 -6.12 -1.40
N ASN A 55 16.77 -6.66 -0.40
CA ASN A 55 17.82 -7.68 -0.52
C ASN A 55 17.37 -9.06 0.00
N TYR A 56 16.24 -9.56 -0.52
CA TYR A 56 15.52 -10.74 0.00
C TYR A 56 16.37 -12.00 0.25
N GLU A 57 17.42 -12.27 -0.54
CA GLU A 57 18.32 -13.41 -0.30
C GLU A 57 19.00 -13.37 1.08
N ARG A 58 19.16 -12.18 1.67
CA ARG A 58 19.80 -11.99 2.98
C ARG A 58 18.79 -11.72 4.09
N SER A 59 17.71 -11.03 3.76
CA SER A 59 16.78 -10.48 4.75
C SER A 59 15.49 -11.31 4.94
N MET A 60 15.20 -12.28 4.07
CA MET A 60 14.00 -13.14 4.21
C MET A 60 13.94 -13.87 5.56
N GLN A 61 15.08 -14.23 6.14
CA GLN A 61 15.15 -14.87 7.46
C GLN A 61 14.45 -14.07 8.59
N HIS A 62 14.38 -12.73 8.44
CA HIS A 62 13.77 -11.84 9.43
C HIS A 62 12.23 -11.79 9.34
N VAL A 63 11.62 -12.34 8.28
CA VAL A 63 10.15 -12.39 8.15
C VAL A 63 9.52 -13.22 9.27
N SER A 64 10.16 -14.33 9.65
CA SER A 64 9.71 -15.17 10.77
C SER A 64 9.68 -14.42 12.11
N GLU A 65 10.64 -13.52 12.33
CA GLU A 65 10.69 -12.67 13.52
C GLU A 65 9.57 -11.64 13.52
N PHE A 66 9.30 -11.00 12.38
CA PHE A 66 8.17 -10.08 12.22
C PHE A 66 6.84 -10.75 12.54
N VAL A 67 6.58 -11.94 11.98
CA VAL A 67 5.38 -12.73 12.28
C VAL A 67 5.31 -13.06 13.78
N LYS A 68 6.43 -13.51 14.36
CA LYS A 68 6.49 -13.85 15.78
C LYS A 68 6.17 -12.66 16.68
N LEU A 69 6.76 -11.49 16.41
CA LEU A 69 6.53 -10.26 17.18
C LEU A 69 5.03 -9.92 17.20
N LEU A 70 4.39 -9.85 16.03
CA LEU A 70 2.96 -9.57 15.93
C LEU A 70 2.12 -10.64 16.65
N MET A 71 2.37 -11.92 16.39
CA MET A 71 1.57 -13.02 16.95
C MET A 71 1.72 -13.20 18.46
N SER A 72 2.78 -12.66 19.05
CA SER A 72 3.04 -12.70 20.50
C SER A 72 2.64 -11.44 21.26
N SER A 73 2.20 -10.39 20.54
CA SER A 73 1.82 -9.11 21.14
C SER A 73 0.53 -9.21 21.97
N GLU A 74 0.43 -8.37 23.00
CA GLU A 74 -0.74 -8.32 23.88
C GLU A 74 -1.96 -7.77 23.12
N GLU A 75 -1.74 -6.79 22.24
CA GLU A 75 -2.75 -6.09 21.46
C GLU A 75 -3.45 -7.03 20.46
N LEU A 76 -2.72 -8.00 19.89
CA LEU A 76 -3.27 -8.99 18.96
C LEU A 76 -3.70 -10.30 19.64
N GLN A 77 -3.49 -10.44 20.95
CA GLN A 77 -3.86 -11.64 21.70
C GLN A 77 -5.36 -12.01 21.57
N PRO A 78 -6.31 -11.05 21.61
CA PRO A 78 -7.75 -11.34 21.47
C PRO A 78 -8.19 -11.78 20.07
N PHE A 79 -7.32 -11.68 19.06
CA PHE A 79 -7.62 -12.10 17.69
C PHE A 79 -7.33 -13.59 17.54
N ASN A 80 -8.36 -14.41 17.76
CA ASN A 80 -8.23 -15.87 17.78
C ASN A 80 -8.39 -16.52 16.40
N LYS A 81 -8.86 -15.76 15.40
CA LYS A 81 -9.03 -16.16 14.01
C LYS A 81 -8.02 -15.41 13.15
N VAL A 82 -6.96 -16.09 12.74
CA VAL A 82 -5.83 -15.47 12.02
C VAL A 82 -5.54 -16.21 10.71
N ARG A 83 -5.36 -15.47 9.62
CA ARG A 83 -4.88 -15.99 8.34
C ARG A 83 -3.73 -15.12 7.85
N ILE A 84 -2.55 -15.72 7.72
CA ILE A 84 -1.36 -15.05 7.21
C ILE A 84 -0.89 -15.78 5.95
N PHE A 85 -0.66 -15.04 4.87
CA PHE A 85 -0.14 -15.54 3.60
C PHE A 85 1.13 -14.75 3.25
N LEU A 86 2.26 -15.43 3.14
CA LEU A 86 3.57 -14.81 2.89
C LEU A 86 4.19 -15.47 1.67
N ASP A 87 4.35 -14.69 0.61
CA ASP A 87 5.03 -15.14 -0.60
C ASP A 87 6.54 -14.97 -0.42
N GLU A 88 7.22 -16.00 0.07
CA GLU A 88 8.67 -15.98 0.38
C GLU A 88 9.50 -16.80 -0.62
N ASP A 89 8.87 -17.56 -1.52
CA ASP A 89 9.54 -18.40 -2.51
C ASP A 89 10.16 -17.58 -3.66
N TYR A 90 11.31 -16.98 -3.39
CA TYR A 90 12.11 -16.27 -4.38
C TYR A 90 12.83 -17.21 -5.37
N SER A 91 12.76 -18.54 -5.18
CA SER A 91 13.32 -19.51 -6.13
C SER A 91 12.48 -19.58 -7.41
N SER A 92 11.18 -19.29 -7.31
CA SER A 92 10.25 -19.21 -8.43
C SER A 92 10.16 -17.80 -9.00
N ALA A 93 11.10 -17.45 -9.88
CA ALA A 93 11.11 -16.12 -10.52
C ALA A 93 9.84 -15.80 -11.32
N GLU A 94 9.09 -16.80 -11.78
CA GLU A 94 7.84 -16.63 -12.52
C GLU A 94 6.64 -16.26 -11.63
N HIS A 95 6.62 -16.71 -10.37
CA HIS A 95 5.46 -16.54 -9.50
C HIS A 95 5.72 -15.60 -8.31
N PHE A 96 6.98 -15.33 -7.97
CA PHE A 96 7.35 -14.52 -6.81
C PHE A 96 6.92 -13.05 -6.92
N THR A 97 6.21 -12.57 -5.89
CA THR A 97 5.67 -11.22 -5.75
C THR A 97 6.13 -10.50 -4.47
N ALA A 98 6.65 -11.22 -3.47
CA ALA A 98 7.00 -10.66 -2.16
C ALA A 98 5.82 -9.92 -1.50
N LEU A 99 4.59 -10.38 -1.73
CA LEU A 99 3.39 -9.87 -1.08
C LEU A 99 3.11 -10.66 0.20
N GLY A 100 2.65 -9.96 1.23
CA GLY A 100 2.20 -10.55 2.49
C GLY A 100 0.81 -10.06 2.85
N ASN A 101 -0.07 -10.95 3.29
CA ASN A 101 -1.40 -10.61 3.76
C ASN A 101 -1.59 -11.14 5.18
N PHE A 102 -1.95 -10.28 6.11
CA PHE A 102 -2.22 -10.62 7.50
C PHE A 102 -3.66 -10.23 7.84
N TYR A 103 -4.45 -11.22 8.24
CA TYR A 103 -5.83 -11.02 8.63
C TYR A 103 -6.01 -11.45 10.08
N PHE A 104 -6.47 -10.53 10.92
CA PHE A 104 -6.76 -10.78 12.33
C PHE A 104 -8.24 -10.50 12.58
N ILE A 105 -8.97 -11.49 13.09
CA ILE A 105 -10.38 -11.37 13.43
C ILE A 105 -10.57 -11.61 14.93
N HIS A 106 -11.17 -10.64 15.61
CA HIS A 106 -11.34 -10.61 17.05
C HIS A 106 -12.29 -11.72 17.53
N GLU A 107 -12.03 -12.28 18.72
CA GLU A 107 -12.81 -13.38 19.29
C GLU A 107 -14.29 -13.04 19.53
N SER A 108 -14.61 -11.75 19.63
CA SER A 108 -16.00 -11.26 19.78
C SER A 108 -16.87 -11.47 18.54
N ILE A 109 -16.28 -11.77 17.38
CA ILE A 109 -17.04 -12.12 16.18
C ILE A 109 -17.25 -13.65 16.18
N PRO A 110 -18.50 -14.14 16.21
CA PRO A 110 -18.79 -15.58 16.20
C PRO A 110 -18.24 -16.28 14.96
N ASP A 111 -17.83 -17.52 15.11
CA ASP A 111 -17.12 -18.28 14.08
C ASP A 111 -17.97 -18.51 12.82
N GLU A 112 -19.29 -18.69 12.99
CA GLU A 112 -20.26 -18.84 11.89
C GLU A 112 -20.39 -17.58 11.03
N HIS A 113 -19.92 -16.43 11.51
CA HIS A 113 -19.95 -15.17 10.78
C HIS A 113 -18.65 -14.85 10.05
N VAL A 114 -17.64 -15.72 10.11
CA VAL A 114 -16.33 -15.47 9.48
C VAL A 114 -16.00 -16.62 8.52
N GLN A 115 -16.07 -16.33 7.23
CA GLN A 115 -15.74 -17.31 6.19
C GLN A 115 -14.78 -16.74 5.16
N ILE A 116 -13.92 -17.60 4.62
CA ILE A 116 -13.01 -17.30 3.52
C ILE A 116 -13.37 -18.18 2.33
N PHE A 117 -13.33 -17.63 1.12
CA PHE A 117 -13.66 -18.36 -0.09
C PHE A 117 -12.48 -19.21 -0.54
N ASN A 118 -12.75 -20.48 -0.81
CA ASN A 118 -11.86 -21.38 -1.49
C ASN A 118 -12.08 -21.24 -3.01
N PHE A 119 -11.10 -20.69 -3.72
CA PHE A 119 -11.18 -20.43 -5.16
C PHE A 119 -11.12 -21.70 -6.01
N GLN A 120 -10.55 -22.79 -5.48
CA GLN A 120 -10.49 -24.08 -6.18
C GLN A 120 -11.84 -24.81 -6.09
N GLU A 121 -12.43 -24.83 -4.89
CA GLU A 121 -13.68 -25.53 -4.59
C GLU A 121 -14.93 -24.67 -4.84
N ASN A 122 -14.75 -23.37 -5.13
CA ASN A 122 -15.81 -22.38 -5.35
C ASN A 122 -16.84 -22.32 -4.21
N LYS A 123 -16.37 -22.37 -2.95
CA LYS A 123 -17.22 -22.36 -1.76
C LYS A 123 -16.59 -21.58 -0.61
N PHE A 124 -17.42 -21.09 0.29
CA PHE A 124 -16.96 -20.51 1.56
C PHE A 124 -16.65 -21.59 2.58
N GLU A 125 -15.57 -21.37 3.33
CA GLU A 125 -15.11 -22.22 4.42
C GLU A 125 -14.99 -21.39 5.71
N CYS A 126 -15.36 -21.96 6.85
CA CYS A 126 -15.28 -21.26 8.13
C CYS A 126 -13.82 -20.98 8.50
N VAL A 127 -13.56 -19.78 9.01
CA VAL A 127 -12.23 -19.37 9.46
C VAL A 127 -12.11 -19.65 10.95
N LEU A 128 -11.40 -20.72 11.29
CA LEU A 128 -11.14 -21.12 12.68
C LEU A 128 -9.65 -21.02 13.00
N GLY A 129 -9.33 -20.71 14.25
CA GLY A 129 -7.95 -20.71 14.75
C GLY A 129 -6.98 -19.83 13.97
N LYS A 130 -5.68 -20.13 14.09
CA LYS A 130 -4.58 -19.32 13.53
C LYS A 130 -3.81 -20.16 12.52
N GLU A 131 -3.71 -19.69 11.28
CA GLU A 131 -2.94 -20.35 10.21
C GLU A 131 -1.98 -19.37 9.56
N VAL A 132 -0.74 -19.83 9.35
CA VAL A 132 0.34 -19.10 8.68
C VAL A 132 0.81 -19.94 7.50
N PHE A 133 0.66 -19.40 6.29
CA PHE A 133 1.17 -19.96 5.05
C PHE A 133 2.37 -19.13 4.62
N SER A 134 3.55 -19.74 4.59
CA SER A 134 4.82 -19.11 4.22
C SER A 134 5.56 -19.95 3.19
N GLU A 135 6.71 -19.45 2.70
CA GLU A 135 7.48 -20.08 1.62
C GLU A 135 6.71 -20.12 0.30
N ASN A 136 6.40 -21.32 -0.20
CA ASN A 136 5.61 -21.49 -1.41
C ASN A 136 4.12 -21.56 -1.04
N ILE A 137 3.38 -20.56 -1.50
CA ILE A 137 1.94 -20.45 -1.25
C ILE A 137 1.10 -20.69 -2.51
N GLU A 138 1.65 -21.20 -3.62
CA GLU A 138 0.90 -21.35 -4.89
C GLU A 138 -0.36 -22.20 -4.73
N ASP A 139 -0.25 -23.32 -4.02
CA ASP A 139 -1.34 -24.30 -3.87
C ASP A 139 -2.33 -23.94 -2.75
N VAL A 140 -2.19 -22.79 -2.10
CA VAL A 140 -3.11 -22.35 -1.03
C VAL A 140 -4.41 -21.85 -1.66
N PRO A 141 -5.54 -22.56 -1.51
CA PRO A 141 -6.73 -22.34 -2.34
C PRO A 141 -7.61 -21.17 -1.87
N THR A 142 -7.36 -20.67 -0.66
CA THR A 142 -8.12 -19.56 -0.04
C THR A 142 -7.58 -18.17 -0.39
N LYS A 143 -6.61 -18.11 -1.30
CA LYS A 143 -6.10 -16.88 -1.91
C LYS A 143 -5.89 -17.09 -3.40
N GLU A 144 -6.00 -16.02 -4.16
CA GLU A 144 -5.54 -15.95 -5.55
C GLU A 144 -4.35 -15.00 -5.61
N LYS A 145 -3.27 -15.40 -6.28
CA LYS A 145 -2.08 -14.56 -6.47
C LYS A 145 -1.72 -14.53 -7.94
N SER A 146 -1.30 -13.37 -8.44
CA SER A 146 -0.76 -13.26 -9.80
C SER A 146 0.35 -12.23 -9.84
N LYS A 147 1.50 -12.63 -10.37
CA LYS A 147 2.51 -11.69 -10.85
C LYS A 147 2.03 -11.04 -12.15
N PHE A 148 2.42 -9.79 -12.40
CA PHE A 148 2.09 -9.12 -13.65
C PHE A 148 2.88 -9.72 -14.83
N PRO A 149 2.21 -10.00 -15.96
CA PRO A 149 2.88 -10.45 -17.19
C PRO A 149 3.92 -9.43 -17.67
N GLN A 150 4.99 -9.93 -18.28
CA GLN A 150 6.09 -9.10 -18.77
C GLN A 150 5.64 -8.13 -19.88
N GLU A 151 4.60 -8.48 -20.64
CA GLU A 151 4.04 -7.69 -21.73
C GLU A 151 3.46 -6.35 -21.26
N ILE A 152 3.10 -6.23 -19.97
CA ILE A 152 2.61 -4.98 -19.38
C ILE A 152 3.74 -3.96 -19.23
N PHE A 153 4.97 -4.43 -18.98
CA PHE A 153 6.16 -3.59 -18.91
C PHE A 153 7.38 -4.28 -19.55
N PRO A 154 7.47 -4.30 -20.90
CA PRO A 154 8.48 -5.06 -21.62
C PRO A 154 9.93 -4.64 -21.32
N GLU A 155 10.16 -3.34 -21.03
CA GLU A 155 11.49 -2.83 -20.70
C GLU A 155 11.96 -3.24 -19.30
N CYS A 156 11.05 -3.74 -18.45
CA CYS A 156 11.37 -4.27 -17.14
C CYS A 156 11.83 -5.73 -17.28
N LYS A 157 13.15 -5.95 -17.18
CA LYS A 157 13.75 -7.29 -17.31
C LYS A 157 13.30 -8.27 -16.24
N TRP A 158 13.01 -7.77 -15.03
CA TRP A 158 12.58 -8.58 -13.91
C TRP A 158 11.81 -7.71 -12.91
N SER A 159 10.73 -8.24 -12.37
CA SER A 159 9.93 -7.57 -11.36
C SER A 159 9.34 -8.58 -10.37
N ARG A 160 8.85 -8.08 -9.23
CA ARG A 160 8.03 -8.83 -8.27
C ARG A 160 6.63 -8.22 -8.16
N LYS A 161 6.21 -7.46 -9.18
CA LYS A 161 4.96 -6.68 -9.12
C LYS A 161 3.78 -7.58 -9.45
N GLY A 162 2.68 -7.42 -8.73
CA GLY A 162 1.51 -8.30 -8.84
C GLY A 162 0.42 -7.93 -7.86
N PHE A 163 -0.51 -8.85 -7.67
CA PHE A 163 -1.56 -8.75 -6.66
C PHE A 163 -1.80 -10.09 -5.95
N MET A 164 -2.39 -10.00 -4.75
CA MET A 164 -2.92 -11.14 -4.00
C MET A 164 -4.33 -10.80 -3.50
N ARG A 165 -5.32 -11.60 -3.90
CA ARG A 165 -6.73 -11.45 -3.55
C ARG A 165 -7.15 -12.53 -2.56
N THR A 166 -7.95 -12.15 -1.57
CA THR A 166 -8.76 -13.07 -0.76
C THR A 166 -10.21 -12.61 -0.79
N ARG A 167 -11.14 -13.55 -0.67
CA ARG A 167 -12.58 -13.26 -0.65
C ARG A 167 -13.17 -13.69 0.68
N TRP A 168 -13.87 -12.79 1.34
CA TRP A 168 -14.40 -12.97 2.67
C TRP A 168 -15.92 -12.90 2.66
N ASN A 169 -16.56 -13.65 3.56
CA ASN A 169 -17.89 -13.36 4.06
C ASN A 169 -17.76 -13.04 5.54
N LEU A 170 -18.12 -11.81 5.91
CA LEU A 170 -18.12 -11.36 7.30
C LEU A 170 -19.49 -10.80 7.67
N ASN A 171 -20.14 -11.38 8.68
CA ASN A 171 -21.48 -10.96 9.12
C ASN A 171 -22.48 -10.86 7.95
N GLY A 172 -22.43 -11.82 7.02
CA GLY A 172 -23.28 -11.86 5.84
C GLY A 172 -22.86 -10.92 4.69
N THR A 173 -21.81 -10.12 4.85
CA THR A 173 -21.24 -9.26 3.80
C THR A 173 -20.15 -10.00 3.06
N THR A 174 -20.31 -10.21 1.76
CA THR A 174 -19.24 -10.74 0.89
C THR A 174 -18.45 -9.62 0.22
N PHE A 175 -17.12 -9.71 0.27
CA PHE A 175 -16.22 -8.75 -0.35
C PHE A 175 -14.83 -9.34 -0.63
N ASP A 176 -14.09 -8.73 -1.54
CA ASP A 176 -12.69 -9.05 -1.83
C ASP A 176 -11.75 -8.05 -1.13
N LEU A 177 -10.64 -8.57 -0.59
CA LEU A 177 -9.49 -7.79 -0.15
C LEU A 177 -8.32 -8.09 -1.09
N VAL A 178 -7.77 -7.05 -1.70
CA VAL A 178 -6.75 -7.15 -2.75
C VAL A 178 -5.51 -6.36 -2.37
N ASN A 179 -4.43 -7.07 -2.08
CA ASN A 179 -3.09 -6.50 -1.93
C ASN A 179 -2.50 -6.30 -3.33
N ILE A 180 -1.97 -5.12 -3.61
CA ILE A 180 -1.37 -4.82 -4.92
C ILE A 180 -0.02 -4.13 -4.78
N HIS A 181 0.89 -4.43 -5.70
CA HIS A 181 2.17 -3.76 -5.81
C HIS A 181 2.48 -3.45 -7.27
N LEU A 182 2.40 -2.19 -7.66
CA LEU A 182 2.60 -1.74 -9.04
C LEU A 182 4.05 -1.33 -9.34
N PHE A 183 4.32 -1.00 -10.59
CA PHE A 183 5.66 -0.66 -11.08
C PHE A 183 6.14 0.72 -10.59
N HIS A 184 7.43 0.79 -10.22
CA HIS A 184 8.09 2.00 -9.72
C HIS A 184 8.82 2.77 -10.83
N ASP A 185 9.14 4.04 -10.56
CA ASP A 185 9.90 4.89 -11.48
C ASP A 185 11.42 4.68 -11.32
N ALA A 186 12.07 4.25 -12.40
CA ALA A 186 13.52 4.05 -12.42
C ALA A 186 14.32 5.37 -12.58
N SER A 187 13.71 6.44 -13.12
CA SER A 187 14.39 7.69 -13.46
C SER A 187 13.48 8.92 -13.33
N ASN A 188 13.90 9.92 -12.55
CA ASN A 188 13.20 11.21 -12.48
C ASN A 188 13.19 11.94 -13.83
N PHE A 189 14.21 11.73 -14.68
CA PHE A 189 14.26 12.35 -16.00
C PHE A 189 13.17 11.81 -16.93
N VAL A 190 12.94 10.50 -16.91
CA VAL A 190 11.87 9.90 -17.71
C VAL A 190 10.50 10.30 -17.15
N ALA A 191 10.36 10.40 -15.83
CA ALA A 191 9.13 10.83 -15.18
C ALA A 191 8.76 12.30 -15.51
N MET A 192 9.74 13.21 -15.65
CA MET A 192 9.50 14.63 -15.92
C MET A 192 9.23 14.97 -17.41
N GLU A 193 9.48 14.04 -18.34
CA GLU A 193 9.37 14.31 -19.78
C GLU A 193 7.94 14.65 -20.21
N SER A 194 6.95 13.99 -19.61
CA SER A 194 5.53 14.20 -19.87
C SER A 194 4.67 13.64 -18.75
N PHE A 195 3.44 14.16 -18.61
CA PHE A 195 2.41 13.56 -17.79
C PHE A 195 1.15 13.21 -18.64
N PRO A 196 0.60 11.99 -18.53
CA PRO A 196 1.13 10.84 -17.78
C PRO A 196 2.43 10.31 -18.41
N SER A 197 3.43 10.00 -17.57
CA SER A 197 4.72 9.45 -18.00
C SER A 197 4.59 8.00 -18.48
N VAL A 198 5.66 7.43 -19.06
CA VAL A 198 5.67 6.00 -19.41
C VAL A 198 5.47 5.11 -18.19
N TYR A 199 5.98 5.50 -17.02
CA TYR A 199 5.77 4.77 -15.78
C TYR A 199 4.31 4.81 -15.33
N CYS A 200 3.67 5.98 -15.40
CA CYS A 200 2.24 6.14 -15.11
C CYS A 200 1.40 5.22 -16.01
N LYS A 201 1.69 5.19 -17.32
CA LYS A 201 0.97 4.33 -18.28
C LYS A 201 1.15 2.84 -17.99
N ASN A 202 2.33 2.42 -17.54
CA ASN A 202 2.58 1.02 -17.18
C ASN A 202 1.80 0.62 -15.91
N ARG A 203 1.74 1.51 -14.90
CA ARG A 203 0.89 1.31 -13.72
C ARG A 203 -0.59 1.26 -14.09
N GLN A 204 -1.05 2.17 -14.95
CA GLN A 204 -2.42 2.21 -15.44
C GLN A 204 -2.81 0.88 -16.08
N ARG A 205 -2.00 0.37 -17.03
CA ARG A 205 -2.24 -0.94 -17.67
C ARG A 205 -2.27 -2.10 -16.67
N ALA A 206 -1.39 -2.08 -15.67
CA ALA A 206 -1.34 -3.10 -14.64
C ALA A 206 -2.59 -3.10 -13.74
N LEU A 207 -3.03 -1.91 -13.34
CA LEU A 207 -4.25 -1.74 -12.55
C LEU A 207 -5.50 -2.10 -13.38
N ASP A 208 -5.61 -1.63 -14.62
CA ASP A 208 -6.67 -2.02 -15.56
C ASP A 208 -6.74 -3.54 -15.73
N HIS A 209 -5.59 -4.21 -15.88
CA HIS A 209 -5.52 -5.66 -16.00
C HIS A 209 -6.08 -6.36 -14.75
N THR A 210 -5.70 -5.90 -13.55
CA THR A 210 -6.22 -6.41 -12.28
C THR A 210 -7.73 -6.18 -12.15
N LEU A 211 -8.21 -4.96 -12.38
CA LEU A 211 -9.62 -4.62 -12.24
C LEU A 211 -10.48 -5.40 -13.24
N LYS A 212 -10.04 -5.53 -14.49
CA LYS A 212 -10.75 -6.31 -15.51
C LYS A 212 -10.90 -7.77 -15.08
N ARG A 213 -9.86 -8.37 -14.48
CA ARG A 213 -9.92 -9.74 -13.96
C ARG A 213 -11.04 -9.92 -12.94
N PHE A 214 -11.22 -8.99 -12.00
CA PHE A 214 -12.28 -9.08 -10.99
C PHE A 214 -13.70 -8.96 -11.56
N HIS A 215 -13.85 -8.36 -12.74
CA HIS A 215 -15.14 -8.24 -13.42
C HIS A 215 -15.45 -9.42 -14.35
N THR A 216 -14.43 -10.07 -14.90
CA THR A 216 -14.59 -11.06 -15.97
C THR A 216 -14.22 -12.48 -15.57
N ASP A 217 -13.71 -12.71 -14.35
CA ASP A 217 -13.37 -14.04 -13.89
C ASP A 217 -14.60 -14.93 -13.62
N GLN A 218 -14.33 -16.21 -13.38
CA GLN A 218 -15.36 -17.23 -13.14
C GLN A 218 -15.99 -17.16 -11.75
N TYR A 219 -15.43 -16.37 -10.82
CA TYR A 219 -15.86 -16.34 -9.42
C TYR A 219 -16.97 -15.32 -9.18
N GLY A 220 -17.30 -14.51 -10.19
CA GLY A 220 -18.28 -13.44 -10.10
C GLY A 220 -17.76 -12.21 -9.37
N SER A 221 -18.34 -11.07 -9.70
CA SER A 221 -17.97 -9.78 -9.13
C SER A 221 -18.62 -9.58 -7.76
N VAL A 222 -17.83 -9.15 -6.78
CA VAL A 222 -18.26 -8.77 -5.43
C VAL A 222 -17.65 -7.40 -5.10
N PRO A 223 -18.19 -6.67 -4.11
CA PRO A 223 -17.53 -5.47 -3.60
C PRO A 223 -16.06 -5.75 -3.26
N PHE A 224 -15.13 -4.92 -3.72
CA PHE A 224 -13.71 -5.09 -3.40
C PHE A 224 -13.07 -3.84 -2.82
N PHE A 225 -12.13 -4.06 -1.91
CA PHE A 225 -11.17 -3.09 -1.40
C PHE A 225 -9.80 -3.47 -1.96
N VAL A 226 -9.15 -2.54 -2.64
CA VAL A 226 -7.80 -2.72 -3.20
C VAL A 226 -6.86 -1.71 -2.56
N PHE A 227 -5.86 -2.22 -1.87
CA PHE A 227 -4.91 -1.40 -1.14
C PHE A 227 -3.52 -1.99 -1.23
N GLY A 228 -2.52 -1.12 -1.22
CA GLY A 228 -1.18 -1.54 -1.61
C GLY A 228 -0.25 -0.38 -1.89
N ASP A 229 0.96 -0.74 -2.33
CA ASP A 229 1.91 0.20 -2.95
C ASP A 229 1.57 0.31 -4.45
N PHE A 230 0.74 1.28 -4.77
CA PHE A 230 0.40 1.62 -6.16
C PHE A 230 1.57 2.29 -6.88
N ASN A 231 2.61 2.72 -6.16
CA ASN A 231 3.71 3.49 -6.72
C ASN A 231 3.24 4.74 -7.51
N PHE A 232 2.02 5.22 -7.26
CA PHE A 232 1.51 6.46 -7.86
C PHE A 232 2.40 7.61 -7.44
N ARG A 233 2.81 8.41 -8.42
CA ARG A 233 3.70 9.54 -8.25
C ARG A 233 2.93 10.82 -8.48
N THR A 234 3.35 11.87 -7.79
CA THR A 234 2.98 13.22 -8.19
C THR A 234 3.45 13.46 -9.62
N ASP A 235 2.67 14.23 -10.38
CA ASP A 235 3.05 14.69 -11.71
C ASP A 235 4.39 15.42 -11.64
N THR A 236 5.46 14.69 -11.90
CA THR A 236 6.82 15.15 -11.73
C THR A 236 7.12 16.29 -12.70
N GLN A 237 6.52 16.28 -13.90
CA GLN A 237 6.66 17.38 -14.85
C GLN A 237 6.04 18.66 -14.29
N GLY A 238 4.78 18.57 -13.83
CA GLY A 238 4.05 19.69 -13.25
C GLY A 238 4.72 20.25 -11.99
N VAL A 239 5.16 19.38 -11.08
CA VAL A 239 5.85 19.79 -9.85
C VAL A 239 7.18 20.48 -10.18
N VAL A 240 8.01 19.88 -11.06
CA VAL A 240 9.28 20.52 -11.46
C VAL A 240 9.02 21.88 -12.10
N LYS A 241 8.00 22.01 -12.95
CA LYS A 241 7.63 23.30 -13.57
C LYS A 241 7.23 24.34 -12.52
N LYS A 242 6.40 23.96 -11.53
CA LYS A 242 5.98 24.85 -10.43
C LYS A 242 7.17 25.30 -9.58
N LEU A 243 8.07 24.38 -9.22
CA LEU A 243 9.24 24.68 -8.39
C LEU A 243 10.38 25.40 -9.13
N SER A 244 10.35 25.41 -10.46
CA SER A 244 11.38 26.06 -11.29
C SER A 244 10.91 27.36 -11.94
N GLU A 245 9.73 27.85 -11.59
CA GLU A 245 9.22 29.11 -12.12
C GLU A 245 10.18 30.27 -11.78
N GLY A 246 10.57 31.03 -12.81
CA GLY A 246 11.53 32.13 -12.66
C GLY A 246 13.00 31.70 -12.49
N LEU A 247 13.32 30.41 -12.59
CA LEU A 247 14.69 29.90 -12.44
C LEU A 247 15.34 29.55 -13.78
N ASN A 248 16.67 29.66 -13.82
CA ASN A 248 17.48 29.28 -14.97
C ASN A 248 17.92 27.82 -14.89
N ALA A 249 17.56 27.05 -15.91
CA ALA A 249 17.92 25.64 -16.02
C ALA A 249 19.35 25.47 -16.59
N VAL A 250 20.21 24.78 -15.85
CA VAL A 250 21.62 24.50 -16.20
C VAL A 250 21.85 23.00 -16.17
N LYS A 251 22.29 22.44 -17.30
CA LYS A 251 22.75 21.04 -17.37
C LYS A 251 24.18 20.95 -16.87
N VAL A 252 24.41 20.11 -15.87
CA VAL A 252 25.74 19.84 -15.29
C VAL A 252 26.14 18.42 -15.65
N GLN A 253 27.24 18.29 -16.39
CA GLN A 253 27.86 17.01 -16.69
C GLN A 253 28.97 16.72 -15.69
N SER A 254 28.99 15.52 -15.12
CA SER A 254 30.12 15.04 -14.32
C SER A 254 31.31 14.73 -15.24
N SER A 255 32.50 15.25 -14.91
CA SER A 255 33.74 14.93 -15.62
C SER A 255 34.29 13.53 -15.31
N LYS A 256 33.68 12.79 -14.37
CA LYS A 256 34.19 11.51 -13.87
C LYS A 256 33.33 10.28 -14.19
N SER A 257 32.16 10.44 -14.80
CA SER A 257 31.36 9.29 -15.29
C SER A 257 30.41 9.71 -16.42
N THR A 258 30.18 8.79 -17.36
CA THR A 258 29.24 8.96 -18.49
C THR A 258 27.76 8.95 -18.08
N ASP A 259 27.44 8.68 -16.81
CA ASP A 259 26.10 8.27 -16.37
C ASP A 259 25.42 9.27 -15.40
N HIS A 260 26.06 10.41 -15.08
CA HIS A 260 25.52 11.38 -14.13
C HIS A 260 25.48 12.80 -14.71
N THR A 261 24.49 13.01 -15.59
CA THR A 261 24.00 14.36 -15.92
C THR A 261 23.02 14.79 -14.84
N LYS A 262 23.18 16.00 -14.30
CA LYS A 262 22.20 16.66 -13.42
C LYS A 262 21.59 17.86 -14.13
N LEU A 263 20.36 18.19 -13.79
CA LEU A 263 19.71 19.43 -14.16
C LEU A 263 19.55 20.28 -12.90
N GLN A 264 20.11 21.48 -12.90
CA GLN A 264 20.02 22.41 -11.79
C GLN A 264 19.23 23.64 -12.19
N TYR A 265 18.28 24.04 -11.36
CA TYR A 265 17.54 25.28 -11.52
C TYR A 265 18.08 26.30 -10.53
N ARG A 266 18.55 27.43 -11.05
CA ARG A 266 19.28 28.45 -10.29
C ARG A 266 18.55 29.78 -10.33
N ASP A 267 18.58 30.49 -9.21
CA ASP A 267 18.17 31.89 -9.16
C ASP A 267 19.08 32.73 -10.08
N GLU A 268 18.48 33.58 -10.91
CA GLU A 268 19.19 34.37 -11.92
C GLU A 268 20.21 35.34 -11.28
N SER A 269 19.81 35.98 -10.19
CA SER A 269 20.59 37.05 -9.57
C SER A 269 21.74 36.52 -8.71
N SER A 270 21.48 35.52 -7.87
CA SER A 270 22.40 34.99 -6.88
C SER A 270 23.17 33.76 -7.36
N GLN A 271 22.74 33.14 -8.47
CA GLN A 271 23.23 31.86 -8.98
C GLN A 271 23.06 30.68 -7.99
N GLN A 272 22.29 30.88 -6.92
CA GLN A 272 21.99 29.85 -5.92
C GLN A 272 21.18 28.71 -6.55
N VAL A 273 21.57 27.46 -6.28
CA VAL A 273 20.82 26.28 -6.74
C VAL A 273 19.60 26.11 -5.85
N VAL A 274 18.41 26.15 -6.45
CA VAL A 274 17.13 26.02 -5.76
C VAL A 274 16.59 24.60 -5.91
N LEU A 275 16.64 24.02 -7.11
CA LEU A 275 16.21 22.64 -7.38
C LEU A 275 17.29 21.89 -8.15
N THR A 276 17.65 20.69 -7.69
CA THR A 276 18.52 19.74 -8.39
C THR A 276 17.74 18.49 -8.75
N LEU A 277 17.78 18.13 -10.02
CA LEU A 277 17.19 16.91 -10.55
C LEU A 277 18.26 16.03 -11.17
N GLY A 278 18.29 14.77 -10.78
CA GLY A 278 19.11 13.72 -11.36
C GLY A 278 18.28 12.45 -11.51
N LYS A 279 18.85 11.41 -12.14
CA LYS A 279 18.17 10.11 -12.34
C LYS A 279 17.54 9.56 -11.05
N LYS A 280 18.25 9.69 -9.92
CA LYS A 280 17.76 9.34 -8.58
C LYS A 280 17.95 10.46 -7.55
N GLU A 281 17.77 11.70 -7.99
CA GLU A 281 17.93 12.88 -7.13
C GLU A 281 16.81 13.87 -7.46
N PHE A 282 16.15 14.35 -6.42
CA PHE A 282 15.13 15.38 -6.42
C PHE A 282 15.34 16.19 -5.14
N SER A 283 16.13 17.25 -5.22
CA SER A 283 16.60 18.00 -4.05
C SER A 283 16.23 19.47 -4.21
N HIS A 284 15.48 19.99 -3.25
CA HIS A 284 15.12 21.41 -3.18
C HIS A 284 15.90 22.06 -2.04
N LEU A 285 16.27 23.34 -2.17
CA LEU A 285 17.03 24.07 -1.14
C LEU A 285 16.35 24.00 0.24
N ASP A 286 15.03 24.19 0.26
CA ASP A 286 14.17 24.10 1.44
C ASP A 286 13.38 22.77 1.52
N HIS A 287 13.94 21.65 1.05
CA HIS A 287 13.20 20.38 0.83
C HIS A 287 12.27 19.97 1.98
N GLN A 288 12.79 19.91 3.22
CA GLN A 288 11.97 19.47 4.36
C GLN A 288 10.89 20.49 4.71
N LYS A 289 11.21 21.78 4.66
CA LYS A 289 10.23 22.84 4.95
C LYS A 289 9.10 22.84 3.91
N LEU A 290 9.42 22.58 2.65
CA LEU A 290 8.46 22.57 1.55
C LEU A 290 7.52 21.37 1.61
N PHE A 291 8.03 20.19 1.96
CA PHE A 291 7.28 18.92 1.85
C PHE A 291 6.80 18.34 3.18
N VAL A 292 7.50 18.58 4.30
CA VAL A 292 7.11 18.10 5.64
C VAL A 292 6.32 19.17 6.41
N GLY A 293 6.87 20.40 6.46
CA GLY A 293 6.31 21.50 7.26
C GLY A 293 5.40 22.48 6.51
N GLY A 294 5.21 22.26 5.21
CA GLY A 294 4.41 23.14 4.34
C GLY A 294 2.96 22.70 4.22
N ASP A 295 2.12 23.59 3.71
CA ASP A 295 0.76 23.23 3.28
C ASP A 295 0.85 22.25 2.10
N SER A 296 0.63 20.96 2.36
CA SER A 296 0.73 19.92 1.32
C SER A 296 -0.40 19.98 0.29
N GLU A 297 -1.39 20.86 0.45
CA GLU A 297 -2.50 21.05 -0.49
C GLU A 297 -2.02 21.40 -1.90
N TRP A 298 -0.96 22.22 -2.03
CA TRP A 298 -0.47 22.59 -3.36
C TRP A 298 0.09 21.39 -4.13
N LEU A 299 0.62 20.38 -3.43
CA LEU A 299 1.18 19.17 -4.03
C LEU A 299 0.08 18.19 -4.41
N ARG A 300 -1.04 18.19 -3.69
CA ARG A 300 -2.24 17.38 -4.01
C ARG A 300 -2.78 17.68 -5.42
N GLU A 301 -2.64 18.91 -5.91
CA GLU A 301 -2.98 19.29 -7.30
C GLU A 301 -2.27 18.45 -8.36
N PHE A 302 -1.14 17.83 -8.00
CA PHE A 302 -0.33 16.99 -8.87
C PHE A 302 -0.52 15.48 -8.63
N ASP A 303 -1.33 15.06 -7.66
CA ASP A 303 -1.69 13.64 -7.44
C ASP A 303 -2.88 13.26 -8.34
N ARG A 304 -2.57 12.92 -9.61
CA ARG A 304 -3.56 12.79 -10.70
C ARG A 304 -3.63 11.41 -11.36
N GLU A 305 -2.91 10.41 -10.83
CA GLU A 305 -2.90 9.08 -11.44
C GLU A 305 -4.24 8.34 -11.23
N LEU A 306 -4.98 8.65 -10.16
CA LEU A 306 -6.28 8.05 -9.89
C LEU A 306 -7.36 8.51 -10.89
N ASP A 307 -7.25 9.72 -11.46
CA ASP A 307 -8.23 10.32 -12.38
C ASP A 307 -8.62 9.40 -13.55
N SER A 308 -7.72 8.49 -13.96
CA SER A 308 -7.99 7.51 -15.02
C SER A 308 -8.97 6.39 -14.61
N PHE A 309 -9.36 6.35 -13.34
CA PHE A 309 -10.16 5.29 -12.71
C PHE A 309 -11.36 5.83 -11.91
N ASP A 310 -11.71 7.12 -12.03
CA ASP A 310 -12.79 7.78 -11.27
C ASP A 310 -14.17 7.11 -11.45
N ASP A 311 -14.36 6.35 -12.52
CA ASP A 311 -15.58 5.59 -12.80
C ASP A 311 -15.62 4.20 -12.13
N GLN A 312 -14.46 3.68 -11.70
CA GLN A 312 -14.29 2.32 -11.18
C GLN A 312 -13.88 2.29 -9.70
N LEU A 313 -13.06 3.24 -9.28
CA LEU A 313 -12.45 3.31 -7.96
C LEU A 313 -12.84 4.58 -7.24
N PHE A 314 -13.00 4.45 -5.93
CA PHE A 314 -13.27 5.54 -5.01
C PHE A 314 -12.19 5.57 -3.94
N GLU A 315 -11.79 6.78 -3.56
CA GLU A 315 -10.91 7.02 -2.42
C GLU A 315 -11.52 8.06 -1.48
N PHE A 316 -11.34 7.85 -0.17
CA PHE A 316 -11.64 8.87 0.82
C PHE A 316 -10.63 10.02 0.75
N THR A 317 -11.05 11.21 1.18
CA THR A 317 -10.20 12.40 1.16
C THR A 317 -8.91 12.18 1.96
N ILE A 318 -7.78 12.40 1.31
CA ILE A 318 -6.46 12.34 1.92
C ILE A 318 -6.18 13.65 2.65
N ASN A 319 -5.97 13.56 3.96
CA ASN A 319 -5.57 14.68 4.82
C ASN A 319 -4.19 14.45 5.47
N PHE A 320 -3.40 13.54 4.91
CA PHE A 320 -2.07 13.19 5.38
C PHE A 320 -1.00 13.48 4.31
N PRO A 321 0.26 13.74 4.70
CA PRO A 321 1.33 14.04 3.76
C PRO A 321 1.69 12.81 2.91
N PRO A 322 2.49 12.97 1.85
CA PRO A 322 2.97 11.85 1.03
C PRO A 322 3.56 10.69 1.87
N SER A 323 3.28 9.45 1.47
CA SER A 323 3.75 8.24 2.17
C SER A 323 5.20 7.86 1.85
N TYR A 324 5.81 8.47 0.83
CA TYR A 324 7.15 8.15 0.31
C TYR A 324 7.83 9.41 -0.29
N PRO A 325 9.17 9.56 -0.27
CA PRO A 325 10.20 8.66 0.29
C PRO A 325 10.78 9.15 1.62
N TYR A 326 10.52 8.51 2.74
CA TYR A 326 11.08 8.92 4.04
C TYR A 326 12.53 8.46 4.24
N VAL A 327 13.27 9.16 5.09
CA VAL A 327 14.64 8.79 5.46
C VAL A 327 14.60 7.55 6.36
N GLU A 328 15.40 6.53 6.01
CA GLU A 328 15.62 5.29 6.76
C GLU A 328 16.63 5.50 7.91
N ASP A 329 16.34 6.46 8.81
CA ASP A 329 17.18 6.83 9.95
C ASP A 329 16.27 7.10 11.18
N SER A 330 16.54 6.42 12.30
CA SER A 330 15.71 6.49 13.50
C SER A 330 15.66 7.88 14.15
N GLU A 331 16.66 8.73 13.92
CA GLU A 331 16.67 10.10 14.45
C GLU A 331 15.98 11.12 13.52
N ARG A 332 15.57 10.69 12.31
CA ARG A 332 15.12 11.58 11.23
C ARG A 332 13.92 11.02 10.47
N GLY A 333 13.14 10.15 11.12
CA GLY A 333 12.05 9.40 10.50
C GLY A 333 10.92 10.25 9.94
N GLU A 334 10.84 11.54 10.29
CA GLU A 334 9.89 12.51 9.76
C GLU A 334 10.35 13.19 8.45
N PHE A 335 11.62 13.04 8.05
CA PHE A 335 12.17 13.72 6.88
C PHE A 335 12.03 12.90 5.60
N TYR A 336 11.88 13.60 4.47
CA TYR A 336 11.94 12.99 3.15
C TYR A 336 13.39 12.86 2.64
N MET A 337 13.69 11.73 2.01
CA MET A 337 14.86 11.56 1.16
C MET A 337 14.77 12.47 -0.07
N GLN A 338 15.93 12.91 -0.56
CA GLN A 338 16.03 13.73 -1.76
C GLN A 338 16.20 12.90 -3.04
N THR A 339 15.64 11.68 -3.08
CA THR A 339 15.84 10.73 -4.19
C THR A 339 14.72 10.79 -5.23
N ARG A 340 13.49 11.12 -4.80
CA ARG A 340 12.27 11.22 -5.59
C ARG A 340 11.43 12.40 -5.11
N CYS A 341 10.54 12.87 -5.97
CA CYS A 341 9.50 13.81 -5.55
C CYS A 341 8.54 13.11 -4.58
N PRO A 342 8.24 13.70 -3.40
CA PRO A 342 7.28 13.12 -2.47
C PRO A 342 5.95 12.78 -3.15
N SER A 343 5.42 11.59 -2.85
CA SER A 343 4.20 11.05 -3.49
C SER A 343 3.38 10.15 -2.56
N TRP A 344 2.07 10.06 -2.81
CA TRP A 344 1.16 9.14 -2.15
C TRP A 344 1.14 7.80 -2.89
N CYS A 345 2.20 7.01 -2.66
CA CYS A 345 2.37 5.69 -3.27
C CYS A 345 1.41 4.64 -2.69
N ASP A 346 1.19 4.71 -1.38
CA ASP A 346 0.44 3.73 -0.61
C ASP A 346 -1.00 4.22 -0.44
N ARG A 347 -1.99 3.43 -0.85
CA ARG A 347 -3.40 3.89 -0.97
C ARG A 347 -4.40 2.80 -0.60
N VAL A 348 -5.61 3.22 -0.26
CA VAL A 348 -6.78 2.35 -0.06
C VAL A 348 -7.91 2.79 -0.98
N PHE A 349 -8.17 2.02 -2.02
CA PHE A 349 -9.27 2.27 -2.96
C PHE A 349 -10.40 1.27 -2.76
N LEU A 350 -11.62 1.72 -3.05
CA LEU A 350 -12.85 0.95 -2.96
C LEU A 350 -13.50 0.90 -4.33
N SER A 351 -14.05 -0.26 -4.69
CA SER A 351 -15.07 -0.31 -5.75
C SER A 351 -16.28 0.54 -5.37
N SER A 352 -17.03 1.01 -6.37
CA SER A 352 -18.33 1.69 -6.14
C SER A 352 -19.28 0.90 -5.23
N SER A 353 -19.29 -0.42 -5.37
CA SER A 353 -20.08 -1.32 -4.50
C SER A 353 -19.51 -1.43 -3.08
N ALA A 354 -18.18 -1.44 -2.91
CA ALA A 354 -17.55 -1.50 -1.58
C ALA A 354 -17.76 -0.22 -0.79
N ARG A 355 -17.82 0.94 -1.45
CA ARG A 355 -18.18 2.21 -0.81
C ARG A 355 -19.51 2.13 -0.05
N SER A 356 -20.48 1.37 -0.56
CA SER A 356 -21.78 1.22 0.10
C SER A 356 -21.71 0.40 1.40
N LEU A 357 -20.68 -0.43 1.55
CA LEU A 357 -20.42 -1.23 2.76
C LEU A 357 -19.89 -0.38 3.92
N VAL A 358 -19.34 0.81 3.65
CA VAL A 358 -18.83 1.71 4.68
C VAL A 358 -20.00 2.47 5.33
N ASP A 359 -20.07 2.45 6.64
CA ASP A 359 -21.01 3.26 7.41
C ASP A 359 -20.45 4.67 7.65
N SER A 360 -20.98 5.63 6.90
CA SER A 360 -20.62 7.04 7.00
C SER A 360 -21.54 7.85 7.91
N ALA A 361 -22.45 7.19 8.66
CA ALA A 361 -23.56 7.84 9.33
C ALA A 361 -23.37 8.10 10.85
N THR A 362 -22.24 7.71 11.46
CA THR A 362 -22.07 7.85 12.91
C THR A 362 -21.15 9.01 13.29
N GLU A 363 -21.71 10.04 13.93
CA GLU A 363 -20.95 11.18 14.48
C GLU A 363 -19.98 10.76 15.61
N ASP A 364 -20.26 9.66 16.31
CA ASP A 364 -19.53 9.23 17.52
C ASP A 364 -18.19 8.52 17.24
N SER A 365 -17.94 8.06 16.01
CA SER A 365 -16.63 7.54 15.59
C SER A 365 -16.47 7.76 14.09
N PRO A 366 -15.85 8.89 13.68
CA PRO A 366 -15.67 9.21 12.28
C PRO A 366 -14.64 8.29 11.64
N LEU A 367 -14.86 7.96 10.37
CA LEU A 367 -13.87 7.30 9.53
C LEU A 367 -12.55 8.07 9.55
N GLU A 368 -11.45 7.36 9.75
CA GLU A 368 -10.09 7.93 9.75
C GLU A 368 -9.28 7.31 8.62
N TYR A 369 -8.69 8.16 7.76
CA TYR A 369 -7.79 7.75 6.68
C TYR A 369 -6.46 8.48 6.87
N GLY A 370 -5.38 7.74 7.17
CA GLY A 370 -4.16 8.35 7.73
C GLY A 370 -2.90 7.52 7.58
N LEU A 371 -1.82 8.03 8.20
CA LEU A 371 -0.50 7.37 8.28
C LEU A 371 -0.24 6.83 9.68
N ILE A 372 0.47 5.70 9.77
CA ILE A 372 1.03 5.19 11.03
C ILE A 372 2.47 5.67 11.18
N GLY A 373 2.85 6.09 12.39
CA GLY A 373 4.24 6.43 12.74
C GLY A 373 4.78 7.64 11.98
N LEU A 374 4.01 8.72 11.86
CA LEU A 374 4.40 9.93 11.10
C LEU A 374 5.79 10.45 11.51
N ASN A 375 6.09 10.45 12.81
CA ASN A 375 7.37 10.92 13.36
C ASN A 375 8.38 9.79 13.64
N ALA A 376 8.05 8.54 13.32
CA ALA A 376 8.87 7.36 13.62
C ALA A 376 9.54 6.80 12.35
N CYS A 377 10.70 6.18 12.44
CA CYS A 377 11.32 5.56 11.27
C CYS A 377 10.64 4.23 10.92
N MET A 378 9.67 4.28 10.00
CA MET A 378 8.89 3.11 9.54
C MET A 378 9.47 2.47 8.27
N GLY A 379 10.59 2.99 7.76
CA GLY A 379 11.13 2.70 6.42
C GLY A 379 11.04 3.91 5.50
N ASP A 380 11.36 3.70 4.22
CA ASP A 380 11.18 4.74 3.19
C ASP A 380 9.71 4.96 2.80
N HIS A 381 8.84 4.06 3.22
CA HIS A 381 7.38 4.20 3.18
C HIS A 381 6.80 4.29 4.59
N LYS A 382 5.70 5.04 4.73
CA LYS A 382 4.85 5.03 5.94
C LYS A 382 3.63 4.16 5.67
N PRO A 383 3.22 3.28 6.62
CA PRO A 383 1.97 2.56 6.48
C PRO A 383 0.78 3.52 6.38
N VAL A 384 -0.13 3.24 5.45
CA VAL A 384 -1.40 3.96 5.27
C VAL A 384 -2.52 3.09 5.81
N PHE A 385 -3.43 3.65 6.58
CA PHE A 385 -4.57 2.94 7.14
C PHE A 385 -5.90 3.63 6.86
N LEU A 386 -6.95 2.83 6.73
CA LEU A 386 -8.35 3.23 6.73
C LEU A 386 -9.06 2.53 7.91
N ASP A 387 -9.49 3.32 8.88
CA ASP A 387 -10.35 2.92 10.00
C ASP A 387 -11.80 3.29 9.70
N PHE A 388 -12.69 2.32 9.74
CA PHE A 388 -14.09 2.53 9.39
C PHE A 388 -14.99 1.46 9.98
N LYS A 389 -16.30 1.74 9.95
CA LYS A 389 -17.34 0.78 10.32
C LYS A 389 -17.89 0.11 9.06
N MET A 390 -17.75 -1.21 8.99
CA MET A 390 -18.32 -2.00 7.89
C MET A 390 -19.73 -2.49 8.25
N LYS A 391 -20.70 -2.23 7.37
CA LYS A 391 -22.10 -2.68 7.52
C LYS A 391 -22.21 -4.18 7.36
N TYR A 392 -23.13 -4.77 8.13
CA TYR A 392 -23.51 -6.17 7.97
C TYR A 392 -24.29 -6.35 6.68
N GLY A 393 -24.20 -7.55 6.12
CA GLY A 393 -24.96 -7.91 4.94
C GLY A 393 -26.41 -8.12 5.36
N PHE A 394 -27.35 -7.72 4.51
CA PHE A 394 -28.73 -8.16 4.65
C PHE A 394 -28.83 -9.62 4.21
N SER A 395 -28.26 -10.55 4.98
CA SER A 395 -28.67 -11.94 4.89
C SER A 395 -29.98 -12.07 5.66
N SER A 396 -30.99 -12.61 5.00
CA SER A 396 -32.29 -12.93 5.57
C SER A 396 -32.14 -13.88 6.76
N LEU A 397 -32.00 -13.34 7.97
CA LEU A 397 -32.39 -14.02 9.20
C LEU A 397 -33.93 -14.10 9.23
N SER A 398 -34.51 -14.77 8.24
CA SER A 398 -35.92 -15.12 8.22
C SER A 398 -36.05 -16.57 7.75
N SER A 399 -36.79 -17.34 8.54
CA SER A 399 -37.31 -18.68 8.28
C SER A 399 -36.36 -19.87 8.47
N SER A 400 -36.00 -20.13 9.73
CA SER A 400 -35.96 -21.51 10.22
C SER A 400 -36.35 -21.63 11.70
N GLU A 401 -37.39 -20.90 12.12
CA GLU A 401 -38.18 -21.22 13.31
C GLU A 401 -39.63 -20.82 13.04
N GLN A 402 -40.42 -21.75 12.50
CA GLN A 402 -41.87 -21.93 12.71
C GLN A 402 -42.39 -22.96 11.69
N LEU A 403 -42.25 -24.24 12.05
CA LEU A 403 -43.34 -25.23 12.14
C LEU A 403 -42.79 -26.59 12.54
#